data_AF-A0A1G8RTV0-F1
#
_entry.id   AF-A0A1G8RTV0-F1
#
_cell.length_a   1.000
_cell.length_b   1.000
_cell.length_c   1.000
_cell.angle_alpha   90.00
_cell.angle_beta   90.00
_cell.angle_gamma   90.00
#
_symmetry.space_group_name_H-M   'P 1'
#
loop_
_entity.id
_entity.type
_entity.pdbx_description
1 polymer ?
#
loop_
_entity_poly.entity_id
_entity_poly.type
_entity_poly.pdbx_seq_one_letter_code
_entity_poly.pdbx_strand_id
1 'polypeptide(L)'
;MAILSTGPIENNPVSGVRPAQLVTVRIINRSSTAAASVVIEGYYLTAIRNLYVSEVINMAPNESVSREYFADLDSYEFVITTGEIIEADLGISVWGKQAGGQLVEAHRVVSHEVMD
;
A
#
# COMPACT_ATOMS: atom_id res chain seq x y z
N MET A 1 -13.58 7.71 -7.94
CA MET A 1 -12.73 6.51 -7.78
C MET A 1 -11.35 6.82 -8.32
N ALA A 2 -10.31 6.35 -7.65
CA ALA A 2 -8.92 6.45 -8.09
C ALA A 2 -8.24 5.07 -8.01
N ILE A 3 -7.26 4.84 -8.88
CA ILE A 3 -6.39 3.66 -8.86
C ILE A 3 -4.97 4.16 -8.59
N LEU A 4 -4.39 3.69 -7.50
CA LEU A 4 -3.01 3.98 -7.10
C LEU A 4 -2.19 2.70 -7.25
N SER A 5 -0.97 2.80 -7.75
CA SER A 5 -0.05 1.67 -7.83
C SER A 5 1.32 2.09 -7.29
N THR A 6 2.01 1.16 -6.63
CA THR A 6 3.42 1.31 -6.30
C THR A 6 4.33 1.17 -7.52
N GLY A 7 3.80 0.65 -8.63
CA GLY A 7 4.58 0.02 -9.68
C GLY A 7 5.27 -1.26 -9.19
N PRO A 8 5.95 -1.98 -10.09
CA PRO A 8 6.83 -3.07 -9.72
C PRO A 8 7.93 -2.59 -8.77
N ILE A 9 8.07 -3.28 -7.64
CA ILE A 9 9.16 -3.12 -6.69
C ILE A 9 10.07 -4.34 -6.81
N GLU A 10 11.33 -4.13 -7.11
CA GLU A 10 12.36 -5.17 -6.99
C GLU A 10 12.78 -5.32 -5.54
N ASN A 11 12.91 -6.55 -5.08
CA ASN A 11 13.20 -6.87 -3.69
C ASN A 11 14.14 -8.09 -3.61
N ASN A 12 15.15 -8.10 -4.48
CA ASN A 12 16.13 -9.18 -4.53
C ASN A 12 16.92 -9.30 -3.21
N PRO A 13 17.24 -10.52 -2.76
CA PRO A 13 17.98 -10.73 -1.51
C PRO A 13 19.41 -10.18 -1.60
N VAL A 14 19.82 -9.44 -0.59
CA VAL A 14 21.21 -8.98 -0.39
C VAL A 14 21.79 -9.79 0.76
N SER A 15 22.84 -10.57 0.48
CA SER A 15 23.44 -11.50 1.46
C SER A 15 22.43 -12.48 2.08
N GLY A 16 21.44 -12.91 1.28
CA GLY A 16 20.41 -13.87 1.69
C GLY A 16 19.22 -13.28 2.44
N VAL A 17 19.19 -11.96 2.65
CA VAL A 17 18.06 -11.26 3.29
C VAL A 17 17.46 -10.25 2.33
N ARG A 18 16.14 -10.31 2.14
CA ARG A 18 15.44 -9.31 1.30
C ARG A 18 15.29 -8.00 2.06
N PRO A 19 15.44 -6.84 1.38
CA PRO A 19 15.21 -5.54 1.99
C PRO A 19 13.84 -5.47 2.68
N ALA A 20 12.76 -5.75 1.96
CA ALA A 20 11.41 -5.84 2.51
C ALA A 20 11.02 -7.31 2.72
N GLN A 21 10.46 -7.59 3.90
CA GLN A 21 9.85 -8.88 4.24
C GLN A 21 8.37 -8.72 4.59
N LEU A 22 7.95 -7.49 4.90
CA LEU A 22 6.57 -7.08 5.09
C LEU A 22 6.30 -5.80 4.30
N VAL A 23 5.05 -5.58 3.91
CA VAL A 23 4.53 -4.30 3.43
C VAL A 23 3.44 -3.83 4.35
N THR A 24 3.52 -2.57 4.78
CA THR A 24 2.43 -1.91 5.50
C THR A 24 1.69 -0.97 4.58
N VAL A 25 0.36 -1.12 4.51
CA VAL A 25 -0.53 -0.14 3.90
C VAL A 25 -1.30 0.56 5.01
N ARG A 26 -1.18 1.88 5.10
CA ARG A 26 -1.98 2.71 6.00
C ARG A 26 -2.93 3.56 5.21
N ILE A 27 -4.18 3.57 5.66
CA ILE A 27 -5.26 4.36 5.10
C ILE A 27 -5.82 5.26 6.21
N ILE A 28 -6.07 6.52 5.87
CA ILE A 28 -6.66 7.52 6.76
C ILE A 28 -7.84 8.15 6.02
N ASN A 29 -9.04 7.98 6.55
CA ASN A 29 -10.21 8.74 6.13
C ASN A 29 -10.31 10.00 7.00
N ARG A 30 -10.01 11.17 6.42
CA ARG A 30 -10.08 12.49 7.05
C ARG A 30 -11.45 13.13 6.91
N SER A 31 -12.38 12.51 6.18
CA SER A 31 -13.74 13.01 6.09
C SER A 31 -14.43 12.90 7.44
N SER A 32 -15.17 13.94 7.82
CA SER A 32 -15.98 13.95 9.04
C SER A 32 -17.37 13.37 8.85
N THR A 33 -17.79 13.12 7.61
CA THR A 33 -19.16 12.71 7.27
C THR A 33 -19.21 11.52 6.29
N ALA A 34 -18.24 11.37 5.40
CA ALA A 34 -18.25 10.32 4.40
C ALA A 34 -17.49 9.08 4.87
N ALA A 35 -18.07 7.89 4.65
CA ALA A 35 -17.36 6.63 4.75
C ALA A 35 -16.48 6.42 3.52
N ALA A 36 -15.44 5.58 3.64
CA ALA A 36 -14.57 5.19 2.54
C ALA A 36 -14.60 3.67 2.33
N SER A 37 -14.41 3.25 1.08
CA SER A 37 -14.13 1.86 0.74
C SER A 37 -12.86 1.80 -0.10
N VAL A 38 -11.96 0.88 0.23
CA VAL A 38 -10.67 0.70 -0.44
C VAL A 38 -10.47 -0.79 -0.71
N VAL A 39 -10.10 -1.12 -1.94
CA VAL A 39 -9.66 -2.45 -2.33
C VAL A 39 -8.15 -2.44 -2.43
N ILE A 40 -7.48 -3.34 -1.69
CA ILE A 40 -6.04 -3.56 -1.75
C ILE A 40 -5.78 -4.87 -2.47
N GLU A 41 -5.00 -4.81 -3.54
CA GLU A 41 -4.51 -5.96 -4.27
C GLU A 41 -2.98 -5.98 -4.20
N GLY A 42 -2.42 -7.13 -3.85
CA GLY A 42 -0.98 -7.38 -3.80
C GLY A 42 -0.61 -8.50 -4.76
N TYR A 43 0.40 -8.23 -5.58
CA TYR A 43 0.87 -9.15 -6.61
C TYR A 43 2.33 -9.50 -6.35
N TYR A 44 2.71 -10.77 -6.51
CA TYR A 44 4.12 -11.13 -6.71
C TYR A 44 4.38 -11.27 -8.21
N LEU A 45 5.56 -10.83 -8.63
CA LEU A 45 5.87 -10.64 -10.03
C LEU A 45 6.81 -11.75 -10.52
N THR A 46 6.40 -12.41 -11.60
CA THR A 46 7.24 -13.31 -12.40
C THR A 46 7.27 -12.77 -13.85
N ALA A 47 7.08 -13.62 -14.86
CA ALA A 47 6.75 -13.14 -16.21
C ALA A 47 5.35 -12.50 -16.30
N ILE A 48 4.49 -12.77 -15.30
CA ILE A 48 3.14 -12.22 -15.17
C ILE A 48 2.89 -11.76 -13.73
N ARG A 49 1.79 -11.04 -13.50
CA ARG A 49 1.28 -10.68 -12.17
C ARG A 49 0.54 -11.87 -11.56
N ASN A 50 0.87 -12.22 -10.31
CA ASN A 50 0.19 -13.27 -9.55
C ASN A 50 -0.41 -12.66 -8.28
N LEU A 51 -1.73 -12.60 -8.21
CA LEU A 51 -2.46 -12.02 -7.07
C LEU A 51 -2.28 -12.94 -5.83
N TYR A 52 -1.87 -12.36 -4.71
CA TYR A 52 -1.77 -13.08 -3.43
C TYR A 52 -2.40 -12.33 -2.25
N VAL A 53 -2.73 -11.04 -2.43
CA VAL A 53 -3.56 -10.26 -1.51
C VAL A 53 -4.75 -9.72 -2.28
N SER A 54 -5.95 -9.90 -1.75
CA SER A 54 -7.17 -9.24 -2.20
C SER A 54 -8.02 -8.94 -0.98
N GLU A 55 -8.05 -7.68 -0.55
CA GLU A 55 -8.75 -7.25 0.66
C GLU A 55 -9.61 -6.03 0.38
N VAL A 56 -10.83 -6.02 0.91
CA VAL A 56 -11.71 -4.85 0.91
C VAL A 56 -11.77 -4.28 2.33
N ILE A 57 -11.50 -3.00 2.45
CA ILE A 57 -11.52 -2.26 3.71
C ILE A 57 -12.60 -1.20 3.61
N ASN A 58 -13.56 -1.25 4.52
CA ASN A 58 -14.55 -0.20 4.70
C ASN A 58 -14.19 0.59 5.97
N MET A 59 -14.25 1.91 5.87
CA MET A 59 -13.83 2.82 6.92
C MET A 59 -14.92 3.83 7.23
N ALA A 60 -15.23 4.02 8.50
CA ALA A 60 -16.06 5.10 8.97
C ALA A 60 -15.37 6.47 8.75
N PRO A 61 -16.13 7.58 8.85
CA PRO A 61 -15.55 8.92 8.95
C PRO A 61 -14.52 9.02 10.08
N ASN A 62 -13.43 9.77 9.87
CA ASN A 62 -12.31 9.95 10.79
C ASN A 62 -11.55 8.67 11.22
N GLU A 63 -11.72 7.55 10.51
CA GLU A 63 -11.04 6.29 10.84
C GLU A 63 -9.63 6.23 10.20
N SER A 64 -8.70 5.56 10.89
CA SER A 64 -7.39 5.18 10.36
C SER A 64 -7.20 3.68 10.52
N VAL A 65 -6.74 3.03 9.46
CA VAL A 65 -6.50 1.59 9.41
C VAL A 65 -5.08 1.32 8.92
N SER A 66 -4.42 0.33 9.51
CA SER A 66 -3.15 -0.22 9.03
C SER A 66 -3.30 -1.71 8.75
N ARG A 67 -2.69 -2.17 7.66
CA ARG A 67 -2.58 -3.57 7.26
C ARG A 67 -1.14 -3.93 6.98
N GLU A 68 -0.77 -5.15 7.34
CA GLU A 68 0.54 -5.70 7.06
C GLU A 68 0.39 -6.96 6.20
N TYR A 69 1.19 -7.02 5.15
CA TYR A 69 1.19 -8.10 4.17
C TYR A 69 2.60 -8.68 4.04
N PHE A 70 2.68 -9.97 3.73
CA PHE A 70 3.95 -10.64 3.44
C PHE A 70 4.60 -10.04 2.18
N ALA A 71 5.91 -9.79 2.23
CA ALA A 71 6.66 -9.23 1.10
C ALA A 71 8.05 -9.84 0.92
N ASP A 72 8.37 -10.98 1.55
CA ASP A 72 9.63 -11.71 1.34
C ASP A 72 9.57 -12.48 -0.01
N LEU A 73 9.46 -11.69 -1.08
CA LEU A 73 9.26 -12.05 -2.48
C LEU A 73 10.30 -11.30 -3.32
N ASP A 74 10.79 -11.88 -4.42
CA ASP A 74 11.81 -11.24 -5.27
C ASP A 74 11.32 -9.94 -5.92
N SER A 75 10.02 -9.87 -6.22
CA SER A 75 9.39 -8.66 -6.71
C SER A 75 7.90 -8.67 -6.45
N TYR A 76 7.34 -7.51 -6.17
CA TYR A 76 5.92 -7.34 -5.86
C TYR A 76 5.38 -5.98 -6.31
N GLU A 77 4.07 -5.86 -6.37
CA GLU A 77 3.34 -4.61 -6.65
C GLU A 77 2.06 -4.56 -5.83
N PHE A 78 1.73 -3.38 -5.30
CA PHE A 78 0.43 -3.13 -4.69
C PHE A 78 -0.38 -2.18 -5.55
N VAL A 79 -1.63 -2.57 -5.83
CA VAL A 79 -2.64 -1.77 -6.52
C VAL A 79 -3.77 -1.49 -5.54
N ILE A 80 -4.15 -0.23 -5.42
CA ILE A 80 -5.14 0.22 -4.46
C ILE A 80 -6.22 0.97 -5.22
N THR A 81 -7.44 0.46 -5.16
CA THR A 81 -8.61 1.09 -5.81
C THR A 81 -9.50 1.71 -4.74
N THR A 82 -9.78 3.00 -4.87
CA THR A 82 -10.65 3.74 -3.96
C THR A 82 -12.07 3.79 -4.48
N GLY A 83 -13.03 3.73 -3.56
CA GLY A 83 -14.43 4.03 -3.84
C GLY A 83 -14.66 5.50 -4.18
N GLU A 84 -15.92 5.92 -4.18
CA GLU A 84 -16.27 7.32 -4.33
C GLU A 84 -16.03 8.08 -3.02
N ILE A 85 -14.96 8.88 -2.99
CA ILE A 85 -14.65 9.83 -1.93
C ILE A 85 -13.83 10.98 -2.52
N ILE A 86 -13.86 12.14 -1.88
CA ILE A 86 -13.00 13.27 -2.22
C ILE A 86 -11.54 12.84 -1.98
N GLU A 87 -10.68 13.00 -2.98
CA GLU A 87 -9.28 12.54 -2.91
C GLU A 87 -8.53 13.15 -1.73
N ALA A 88 -8.73 14.43 -1.44
CA ALA A 88 -8.11 15.12 -0.31
C ALA A 88 -8.50 14.53 1.06
N ASP A 89 -9.66 13.86 1.15
CA ASP A 89 -10.12 13.23 2.39
C ASP A 89 -9.46 11.87 2.62
N LEU A 90 -8.90 11.21 1.61
CA LEU A 90 -8.33 9.87 1.75
C LEU A 90 -6.81 9.90 1.63
N GLY A 91 -6.12 9.62 2.73
CA GLY A 91 -4.67 9.43 2.76
C GLY A 91 -4.32 7.95 2.64
N ILE A 92 -3.47 7.59 1.68
CA ILE A 92 -2.98 6.23 1.49
C ILE A 92 -1.46 6.27 1.42
N SER A 93 -0.81 5.35 2.11
CA SER A 93 0.64 5.26 2.16
C SER A 93 1.08 3.80 2.29
N VAL A 94 2.15 3.44 1.58
CA VAL A 94 2.66 2.08 1.48
C VAL A 94 4.15 2.08 1.83
N TRP A 95 4.60 1.15 2.67
CA TRP A 95 6.01 1.03 3.05
C TRP A 95 6.46 -0.41 3.11
N GLY A 96 7.67 -0.70 2.64
CA GLY A 96 8.36 -1.95 2.95
C GLY A 96 8.93 -1.93 4.38
N LYS A 97 8.98 -3.08 5.02
CA LYS A 97 9.58 -3.29 6.34
C LYS A 97 10.39 -4.57 6.37
N GLN A 98 11.46 -4.60 7.16
CA GLN A 98 12.13 -5.84 7.55
C GLN A 98 11.27 -6.64 8.54
N ALA A 99 11.58 -7.93 8.76
CA ALA A 99 10.86 -8.77 9.72
C ALA A 99 10.83 -8.20 11.16
N GLY A 100 11.83 -7.40 11.54
CA GLY A 100 11.86 -6.69 12.83
C GLY A 100 10.97 -5.45 12.91
N GLY A 101 10.23 -5.12 11.84
CA GLY A 101 9.35 -3.94 11.76
C GLY A 101 10.07 -2.64 11.40
N GLN A 102 11.39 -2.67 11.18
CA GLN A 102 12.15 -1.51 10.72
C GLN A 102 11.75 -1.15 9.28
N LEU A 103 11.43 0.12 9.06
CA LEU A 103 11.07 0.63 7.73
C LEU A 103 12.27 0.51 6.78
N VAL A 104 11.99 -0.01 5.61
CA VAL A 104 12.86 0.03 4.43
C VAL A 104 12.42 1.25 3.63
N GLU A 105 13.32 1.82 2.82
CA GLU A 105 13.12 3.07 2.08
C GLU A 105 11.66 3.26 1.60
N ALA A 106 11.07 4.41 1.91
CA ALA A 106 9.66 4.65 1.67
C ALA A 106 9.38 4.80 0.16
N HIS A 107 8.68 3.85 -0.44
CA HIS A 107 8.07 4.04 -1.76
C HIS A 107 6.81 4.89 -1.61
N ARG A 108 6.99 6.22 -1.57
CA ARG A 108 5.90 7.17 -1.41
C ARG A 108 5.09 7.25 -2.72
N VAL A 109 3.93 6.63 -2.76
CA VAL A 109 2.94 6.86 -3.84
C VAL A 109 2.20 8.15 -3.50
N VAL A 110 2.51 9.24 -4.19
CA VAL A 110 1.90 10.56 -3.96
C VAL A 110 1.26 11.03 -5.26
N SER A 111 -0.01 11.44 -5.22
CA SER A 111 -0.61 12.17 -6.34
C SER A 111 -0.22 13.66 -6.34
N HIS A 112 0.14 14.26 -5.20
CA HIS A 112 0.55 15.67 -5.10
C HIS A 112 1.58 15.93 -3.99
N GLU A 113 2.77 16.43 -4.36
CA GLU A 113 3.60 17.25 -3.49
C GLU A 113 3.20 18.71 -3.71
N VAL A 114 2.47 19.31 -2.77
CA VAL A 114 2.46 20.75 -2.65
C VAL A 114 3.66 21.10 -1.78
N MET A 115 4.69 21.66 -2.41
CA MET A 115 5.73 22.40 -1.70
C MET A 115 5.15 23.79 -1.42
N ASP A 116 5.06 24.18 -0.15
CA ASP A 116 4.98 25.59 0.22
C ASP A 116 6.33 26.27 -0.03
#